data_AF-A0A3D0D518-F1
#
_entry.id   AF-A0A3D0D518-F1
#
_cell.length_a   1.000
_cell.length_b   1.000
_cell.length_c   1.000
_cell.angle_alpha   90.00
_cell.angle_beta   90.00
_cell.angle_gamma   90.00
#
_symmetry.space_group_name_H-M   'P 1'
#
loop_
_entity.id
_entity.type
_entity.pdbx_description
1 polymer ?
#
loop_
_entity_poly.entity_id
_entity_poly.type
_entity_poly.pdbx_seq_one_letter_code
_entity_poly.pdbx_strand_id
1 'polypeptide(L)'
;MDSGTIFVLVLSALLLIGYFAGAQYNRRRIRSLYLWLREGMDTLGEGQTVKAFGSAGFGVHMPKPPAPLRDVTLTLVLEPRETHLYWLLVRARGRRDVLIFAGKLRRPPSIDLLVVDPRVQVGREALHQVAAQGWEVIPDQPEPGLTMAYRGTVSSEAAGRFLAAARLVAPTVYRLSIRREAPHLILTVAPPFASDGSSTAMMADWRRLAEMVVER
;
A
#
# COMPACT_ATOMS: atom_id res chain seq x y z
N MET A 1 7.49 -38.86 32.16
CA MET A 1 6.90 -37.63 31.60
C MET A 1 5.58 -38.00 31.01
N ASP A 2 4.52 -37.32 31.44
CA ASP A 2 3.17 -37.65 31.00
C ASP A 2 2.99 -37.23 29.53
N SER A 3 2.18 -37.97 28.78
CA SER A 3 1.91 -37.68 27.37
C SER A 3 1.38 -36.25 27.16
N GLY A 4 0.60 -35.73 28.11
CA GLY A 4 0.16 -34.34 28.13
C GLY A 4 1.31 -33.33 28.25
N THR A 5 2.29 -33.59 29.10
CA THR A 5 3.49 -32.74 29.24
C THR A 5 4.31 -32.73 27.96
N ILE A 6 4.53 -33.90 27.35
CA ILE A 6 5.25 -34.02 26.08
C ILE A 6 4.52 -33.22 24.99
N PHE A 7 3.21 -33.38 24.88
CA PHE A 7 2.39 -32.65 23.90
C PHE A 7 2.51 -31.13 24.06
N VAL A 8 2.35 -30.62 25.28
CA VAL A 8 2.46 -29.18 25.56
C VAL A 8 3.85 -28.66 25.21
N LEU A 9 4.92 -29.38 25.59
CA LEU A 9 6.29 -28.97 25.29
C LEU A 9 6.55 -28.90 23.77
N VAL A 10 6.11 -29.92 23.03
CA VAL A 10 6.25 -29.95 21.57
C VAL A 10 5.46 -28.81 20.94
N LEU A 11 4.22 -28.58 21.36
CA LEU A 11 3.38 -27.51 20.84
C LEU A 11 3.99 -26.13 21.14
N SER A 12 4.46 -25.90 22.37
CA SER A 12 5.13 -24.66 22.75
C SER A 12 6.40 -24.43 21.94
N ALA A 13 7.23 -25.45 21.74
CA ALA A 13 8.43 -25.36 20.93
C ALA A 13 8.10 -25.00 19.47
N LEU A 14 7.08 -25.64 18.88
CA LEU A 14 6.63 -25.33 17.52
C LEU A 14 6.13 -23.89 17.39
N LEU A 15 5.34 -23.40 18.35
CA LEU A 15 4.86 -22.02 18.36
C LEU A 15 6.01 -21.01 18.49
N LEU A 16 7.00 -21.28 19.34
CA LEU A 16 8.17 -20.41 19.51
C LEU A 16 9.05 -20.38 18.26
N ILE A 17 9.35 -21.54 17.67
CA ILE A 17 10.10 -21.62 16.41
C ILE A 17 9.37 -20.82 15.32
N GLY A 18 8.05 -20.99 15.23
CA GLY A 18 7.23 -20.25 14.29
C GLY A 18 7.29 -18.74 14.49
N TYR A 19 7.18 -18.28 15.73
CA TYR A 19 7.31 -16.87 16.08
C TYR A 19 8.63 -16.26 15.58
N PHE A 20 9.77 -16.89 15.91
CA PHE A 20 11.08 -16.40 15.50
C PHE A 20 11.28 -16.49 13.98
N ALA A 21 10.80 -17.56 13.34
CA ALA A 21 10.86 -17.71 11.89
C ALA A 21 10.07 -16.60 11.17
N GLY A 22 8.85 -16.32 11.63
CA GLY A 22 8.01 -15.24 11.11
C GLY A 22 8.63 -13.86 11.30
N ALA A 23 9.17 -13.59 12.49
CA ALA A 23 9.86 -12.34 12.80
C ALA A 23 11.07 -12.13 11.88
N GLN A 24 11.89 -13.17 11.72
CA GLN A 24 13.08 -13.12 10.88
C GLN A 24 12.72 -12.96 9.40
N TYR A 25 11.64 -13.61 8.93
CA TYR A 25 11.15 -13.44 7.57
C TYR A 25 10.72 -11.99 7.29
N ASN A 26 9.92 -11.39 8.19
CA ASN A 26 9.51 -9.99 8.05
C ASN A 26 10.73 -9.03 8.10
N ARG A 27 11.70 -9.25 9.00
CA ARG A 27 12.94 -8.44 9.05
C ARG A 27 13.73 -8.49 7.75
N ARG A 28 13.83 -9.67 7.12
CA ARG A 28 14.48 -9.83 5.81
C ARG A 28 13.75 -9.03 4.73
N ARG A 29 12.41 -9.12 4.69
CA ARG A 29 11.56 -8.39 3.73
C ARG A 29 11.63 -6.88 3.91
N ILE A 30 11.65 -6.40 5.15
CA ILE A 30 11.84 -4.97 5.49
C ILE A 30 13.20 -4.50 4.98
N ARG A 31 14.27 -5.21 5.33
CA ARG A 31 15.64 -4.84 4.94
C ARG A 31 15.80 -4.83 3.42
N SER A 32 15.32 -5.87 2.74
CA SER A 32 15.44 -5.95 1.28
C SER A 32 14.69 -4.82 0.61
N LEU A 33 13.44 -4.55 1.02
CA LEU A 33 12.64 -3.50 0.41
C LEU A 33 13.18 -2.11 0.74
N TYR A 34 13.66 -1.88 1.97
CA TYR A 34 14.26 -0.60 2.35
C TYR A 34 15.52 -0.29 1.52
N LEU A 35 16.42 -1.27 1.37
CA LEU A 35 17.64 -1.10 0.57
C LEU A 35 17.32 -0.83 -0.89
N TRP A 36 16.34 -1.56 -1.44
CA TRP A 36 15.87 -1.34 -2.82
C TRP A 36 15.20 0.03 -2.98
N LEU A 37 14.35 0.46 -2.04
CA LEU A 37 13.67 1.76 -2.07
C LEU A 37 14.63 2.94 -1.92
N ARG A 38 15.71 2.79 -1.15
CA ARG A 38 16.66 3.87 -0.87
C ARG A 38 17.13 4.58 -2.13
N GLU A 39 17.50 3.82 -3.16
CA GLU A 39 17.95 4.36 -4.45
C GLU A 39 16.88 5.27 -5.10
N GLY A 40 15.64 4.82 -5.16
CA GLY A 40 14.54 5.61 -5.71
C GLY A 40 14.17 6.80 -4.83
N MET A 41 14.21 6.66 -3.50
CA MET A 41 13.86 7.76 -2.59
C MET A 41 14.87 8.91 -2.70
N ASP A 42 16.16 8.62 -2.89
CA ASP A 42 17.18 9.66 -3.10
C ASP A 42 16.87 10.58 -4.30
N THR A 43 16.09 10.08 -5.28
CA THR A 43 15.61 10.91 -6.41
C THR A 43 14.45 11.86 -6.08
N LEU A 44 13.76 11.63 -4.95
CA LEU A 44 12.67 12.46 -4.46
C LEU A 44 13.13 13.57 -3.50
N GLY A 45 14.44 13.75 -3.35
CA GLY A 45 15.05 14.86 -2.62
C GLY A 45 15.54 14.51 -1.22
N GLU A 46 16.13 15.51 -0.58
CA GLU A 46 16.81 15.40 0.72
C GLU A 46 15.87 15.56 1.92
N GLY A 47 16.34 15.19 3.11
CA GLY A 47 15.63 15.41 4.37
C GLY A 47 14.55 14.35 4.68
N GLN A 48 14.71 13.15 4.15
CA GLN A 48 13.81 12.03 4.41
C GLN A 48 13.97 11.54 5.85
N THR A 49 12.86 11.26 6.53
CA THR A 49 12.86 10.68 7.87
C THR A 49 12.27 9.28 7.84
N VAL A 50 12.97 8.33 8.46
CA VAL A 50 12.56 6.93 8.50
C VAL A 50 12.07 6.58 9.90
N LYS A 51 10.89 5.98 9.98
CA LYS A 51 10.30 5.46 11.22
C LYS A 51 10.08 3.96 11.11
N ALA A 52 10.78 3.19 11.92
CA ALA A 52 10.58 1.73 11.98
C ALA A 52 9.34 1.37 12.81
N PHE A 53 8.64 0.30 12.40
CA PHE A 53 7.50 -0.29 13.13
C PHE A 53 7.83 -1.71 13.62
N GLY A 54 9.08 -1.94 14.03
CA GLY A 54 9.56 -3.28 14.38
C GLY A 54 9.49 -4.25 13.20
N SER A 55 8.86 -5.41 13.39
CA SER A 55 8.64 -6.41 12.34
C SER A 55 7.39 -6.16 11.49
N ALA A 56 6.60 -5.13 11.80
CA ALA A 56 5.38 -4.80 11.06
C ALA A 56 5.65 -3.96 9.81
N GLY A 57 6.82 -3.32 9.68
CA GLY A 57 7.18 -2.51 8.52
C GLY A 57 7.93 -1.23 8.89
N PHE A 58 7.82 -0.22 8.03
CA PHE A 58 8.41 1.11 8.25
C PHE A 58 7.64 2.19 7.49
N GLY A 59 7.82 3.44 7.90
CA GLY A 59 7.38 4.62 7.18
C GLY A 59 8.57 5.51 6.80
N VAL A 60 8.50 6.14 5.64
CA VAL A 60 9.42 7.19 5.20
C VAL A 60 8.61 8.43 4.90
N HIS A 61 8.96 9.53 5.55
CA HIS A 61 8.35 10.82 5.33
C HIS A 61 9.33 11.75 4.61
N MET A 62 8.86 12.36 3.53
CA MET A 62 9.62 13.23 2.64
C MET A 62 8.91 14.60 2.60
N PRO A 63 9.41 15.60 3.35
CA PRO A 63 8.71 16.88 3.52
C PRO A 63 8.86 17.85 2.34
N LYS A 64 9.83 17.62 1.43
CA LYS A 64 10.13 18.53 0.31
C LYS A 64 10.38 17.77 -1.00
N PRO A 65 9.42 16.97 -1.49
CA PRO A 65 9.55 16.32 -2.78
C PRO A 65 9.51 17.33 -3.94
N PRO A 66 10.04 16.96 -5.12
CA PRO A 66 9.85 17.70 -6.36
C PRO A 66 8.36 17.98 -6.64
N ALA A 67 8.09 19.07 -7.36
CA ALA A 67 6.75 19.33 -7.88
C ALA A 67 6.26 18.12 -8.71
N PRO A 68 4.95 17.81 -8.69
CA PRO A 68 3.84 18.60 -8.14
C PRO A 68 3.55 18.31 -6.65
N LEU A 69 4.36 17.49 -6.00
CA LEU A 69 4.17 17.07 -4.62
C LEU A 69 4.65 18.17 -3.67
N ARG A 70 3.97 18.28 -2.53
CA ARG A 70 4.31 19.12 -1.38
C ARG A 70 4.89 18.28 -0.24
N ASP A 71 4.37 17.07 -0.07
CA ASP A 71 4.71 16.16 1.02
C ASP A 71 4.43 14.72 0.55
N VAL A 72 5.32 13.78 0.84
CA VAL A 72 5.11 12.36 0.55
C VAL A 72 5.37 11.53 1.79
N THR A 73 4.49 10.58 2.04
CA THR A 73 4.70 9.51 3.02
C THR A 73 4.64 8.17 2.29
N LEU A 74 5.71 7.40 2.38
CA LEU A 74 5.78 6.01 1.95
C LEU A 74 5.64 5.11 3.17
N THR A 75 4.76 4.11 3.14
CA THR A 75 4.56 3.20 4.29
C THR A 75 4.53 1.75 3.82
N LEU A 76 5.46 0.94 4.32
CA LEU A 76 5.39 -0.52 4.22
C LEU A 76 4.66 -1.07 5.44
N VAL A 77 3.64 -1.89 5.20
CA VAL A 77 2.98 -2.69 6.25
C VAL A 77 2.99 -4.15 5.84
N LEU A 78 3.52 -5.01 6.70
CA LEU A 78 3.61 -6.44 6.50
C LEU A 78 2.50 -7.20 7.22
N GLU A 79 2.20 -8.40 6.72
CA GLU A 79 1.38 -9.37 7.44
C GLU A 79 2.05 -9.79 8.76
N PRO A 80 1.27 -10.06 9.83
CA PRO A 80 1.78 -10.40 11.17
C PRO A 80 2.21 -11.88 11.25
N ARG A 81 3.28 -12.24 10.54
CA ARG A 81 3.74 -13.63 10.38
C ARG A 81 4.27 -14.28 11.66
N GLU A 82 4.53 -13.51 12.70
CA GLU A 82 4.97 -14.00 14.02
C GLU A 82 3.90 -14.82 14.74
N THR A 83 2.63 -14.53 14.47
CA THR A 83 1.49 -15.23 15.07
C THR A 83 0.82 -16.08 14.01
N HIS A 84 1.36 -17.25 13.68
CA HIS A 84 0.96 -18.03 12.50
C HIS A 84 -0.54 -18.33 12.39
N LEU A 85 -1.19 -18.73 13.49
CA LEU A 85 -2.63 -19.00 13.49
C LEU A 85 -3.44 -17.74 13.15
N TYR A 86 -3.08 -16.61 13.78
CA TYR A 86 -3.68 -15.31 13.48
C TYR A 86 -3.37 -14.84 12.06
N TRP A 87 -2.14 -15.05 11.59
CA TRP A 87 -1.71 -14.74 10.23
C TRP A 87 -2.54 -15.46 9.19
N LEU A 88 -2.73 -16.78 9.33
CA LEU A 88 -3.58 -17.57 8.42
C LEU A 88 -5.01 -17.03 8.38
N LEU A 89 -5.57 -16.69 9.54
CA LEU A 89 -6.92 -16.12 9.64
C LEU A 89 -7.03 -14.76 8.93
N VAL A 90 -6.12 -13.81 9.21
CA VAL A 90 -6.18 -12.48 8.57
C VAL A 90 -5.83 -12.55 7.09
N ARG A 91 -4.94 -13.45 6.68
CA ARG A 91 -4.60 -13.71 5.28
C ARG A 91 -5.82 -14.24 4.52
N ALA A 92 -6.59 -15.16 5.11
CA ALA A 92 -7.84 -15.66 4.54
C ALA A 92 -8.90 -14.55 4.40
N ARG A 93 -8.89 -13.56 5.31
CA ARG A 93 -9.77 -12.36 5.24
C ARG A 93 -9.32 -11.31 4.23
N GLY A 94 -8.20 -11.53 3.53
CA GLY A 94 -7.70 -10.64 2.48
C GLY A 94 -6.60 -9.68 2.94
N ARG A 95 -6.02 -9.86 4.13
CA ARG A 95 -4.83 -9.10 4.54
C ARG A 95 -3.63 -9.52 3.69
N ARG A 96 -2.84 -8.55 3.25
CA ARG A 96 -1.65 -8.71 2.40
C ARG A 96 -0.57 -7.76 2.89
N ASP A 97 0.68 -8.02 2.48
CA ASP A 97 1.72 -7.00 2.58
C ASP A 97 1.34 -5.84 1.65
N VAL A 98 1.54 -4.59 2.08
CA VAL A 98 1.17 -3.40 1.30
C VAL A 98 2.26 -2.35 1.36
N LEU A 99 2.48 -1.69 0.23
CA LEU A 99 3.28 -0.47 0.12
C LEU A 99 2.34 0.68 -0.23
N ILE A 100 2.33 1.72 0.60
CA ILE A 100 1.40 2.85 0.50
C ILE A 100 2.20 4.10 0.16
N PHE A 101 1.88 4.71 -0.97
CA PHE A 101 2.33 6.04 -1.37
C PHE A 101 1.21 7.02 -1.03
N ALA A 102 1.45 7.95 -0.12
CA ALA A 102 0.53 9.02 0.21
C ALA A 102 1.17 10.36 -0.12
N GLY A 103 0.63 11.08 -1.09
CA GLY A 103 1.10 12.39 -1.54
C GLY A 103 0.13 13.49 -1.18
N LYS A 104 0.64 14.58 -0.61
CA LYS A 104 -0.04 15.88 -0.60
C LYS A 104 0.46 16.66 -1.81
N LEU A 105 -0.43 16.99 -2.72
CA LEU A 105 -0.14 17.83 -3.88
C LEU A 105 -0.07 19.31 -3.50
N ARG A 106 0.73 20.09 -4.23
CA ARG A 106 0.82 21.56 -4.04
C ARG A 106 -0.48 22.27 -4.39
N ARG A 107 -1.20 21.75 -5.39
CA ARG A 107 -2.57 22.15 -5.76
C ARG A 107 -3.49 20.96 -5.52
N PRO A 108 -4.63 21.12 -4.83
CA PRO A 108 -5.60 20.05 -4.66
C PRO A 108 -6.19 19.68 -6.04
N PRO A 109 -6.48 18.39 -6.29
CA PRO A 109 -7.15 17.98 -7.51
C PRO A 109 -8.61 18.45 -7.52
N SER A 110 -9.22 18.52 -8.70
CA SER A 110 -10.63 18.91 -8.86
C SER A 110 -11.62 17.76 -8.66
N ILE A 111 -11.12 16.52 -8.51
CA ILE A 111 -11.92 15.29 -8.49
C ILE A 111 -11.80 14.51 -7.17
N ASP A 112 -12.82 13.71 -6.89
CA ASP A 112 -12.87 12.71 -5.83
C ASP A 112 -13.13 11.34 -6.48
N LEU A 113 -12.10 10.48 -6.49
CA LEU A 113 -12.11 9.16 -7.14
C LEU A 113 -11.44 8.12 -6.24
N LEU A 114 -12.02 6.94 -6.17
CA LEU A 114 -11.48 5.76 -5.53
C LEU A 114 -11.61 4.59 -6.51
N VAL A 115 -10.52 3.87 -6.73
CA VAL A 115 -10.51 2.57 -7.42
C VAL A 115 -9.84 1.57 -6.50
N VAL A 116 -10.50 0.46 -6.19
CA VAL A 116 -10.03 -0.51 -5.19
C VAL A 116 -10.25 -1.95 -5.63
N ASP A 117 -9.39 -2.84 -5.14
CA ASP A 117 -9.67 -4.28 -5.13
C ASP A 117 -10.45 -4.63 -3.84
N PRO A 118 -11.76 -4.98 -3.93
CA PRO A 118 -12.59 -5.29 -2.75
C PRO A 118 -12.21 -6.62 -2.07
N ARG A 119 -11.39 -7.46 -2.71
CA ARG A 119 -10.92 -8.74 -2.15
C ARG A 119 -9.83 -8.53 -1.10
N VAL A 120 -9.09 -7.43 -1.20
CA VAL A 120 -8.05 -7.06 -0.24
C VAL A 120 -8.62 -6.19 0.87
N GLN A 121 -8.20 -6.45 2.10
CA GLN A 121 -8.74 -5.76 3.28
C GLN A 121 -8.66 -4.23 3.16
N VAL A 122 -7.51 -3.68 2.71
CA VAL A 122 -7.32 -2.22 2.56
C VAL A 122 -8.26 -1.59 1.52
N GLY A 123 -8.60 -2.33 0.46
CA GLY A 123 -9.54 -1.86 -0.56
C GLY A 123 -10.97 -1.89 -0.05
N ARG A 124 -11.34 -2.96 0.65
CA ARG A 124 -12.65 -3.11 1.30
C ARG A 124 -12.91 -2.04 2.35
N GLU A 125 -11.93 -1.78 3.22
CA GLU A 125 -12.03 -0.72 4.25
C GLU A 125 -12.20 0.66 3.63
N ALA A 126 -11.42 0.98 2.59
CA ALA A 126 -11.56 2.25 1.86
C ALA A 126 -12.93 2.38 1.19
N LEU A 127 -13.46 1.30 0.61
CA LEU A 127 -14.78 1.28 -0.01
C LEU A 127 -15.88 1.53 1.02
N HIS A 128 -15.84 0.85 2.16
CA HIS A 128 -16.78 1.08 3.27
C HIS A 128 -16.76 2.52 3.76
N GLN A 129 -15.56 3.12 3.85
CA GLN A 129 -15.41 4.50 4.29
C GLN A 129 -16.09 5.49 3.32
N VAL A 130 -15.87 5.36 2.01
CA VAL A 130 -16.46 6.29 1.03
C VAL A 130 -17.96 6.05 0.82
N ALA A 131 -18.41 4.80 0.91
CA ALA A 131 -19.84 4.47 0.87
C ALA A 131 -20.59 5.12 2.04
N ALA A 132 -20.01 5.09 3.25
CA ALA A 132 -20.57 5.80 4.42
C ALA A 132 -20.59 7.33 4.25
N GLN A 133 -19.76 7.88 3.35
CA GLN A 133 -19.73 9.30 2.99
C GLN A 133 -20.65 9.64 1.80
N GLY A 134 -21.49 8.71 1.36
CA GLY A 134 -22.46 8.90 0.27
C GLY A 134 -21.83 8.99 -1.12
N TRP A 135 -20.65 8.40 -1.34
CA TRP A 135 -20.06 8.31 -2.67
C TRP A 135 -20.85 7.30 -3.52
N GLU A 136 -20.96 7.57 -4.83
CA GLU A 136 -21.54 6.62 -5.76
C GLU A 136 -20.55 5.48 -6.01
N VAL A 137 -21.00 4.24 -5.87
CA VAL A 137 -20.17 3.03 -5.97
C VAL A 137 -20.61 2.24 -7.20
N ILE A 138 -19.65 1.97 -8.09
CA ILE A 138 -19.84 1.19 -9.30
C ILE A 138 -18.91 -0.04 -9.26
N PRO A 139 -19.47 -1.26 -9.08
CA PRO A 139 -18.69 -2.48 -9.12
C PRO A 139 -18.19 -2.78 -10.54
N ASP A 140 -17.13 -3.59 -10.62
CA ASP A 140 -16.49 -4.04 -11.86
C ASP A 140 -16.09 -2.89 -12.81
N GLN A 141 -15.69 -1.76 -12.22
CA GLN A 141 -15.17 -0.59 -12.92
C GLN A 141 -13.89 -0.04 -12.25
N PRO A 142 -12.97 0.56 -13.02
CA PRO A 142 -13.00 0.67 -14.48
C PRO A 142 -12.72 -0.67 -15.21
N GLU A 143 -12.42 -1.74 -14.48
CA GLU A 143 -12.16 -3.07 -15.01
C GLU A 143 -12.78 -4.17 -14.12
N PRO A 144 -12.99 -5.39 -14.65
CA PRO A 144 -13.53 -6.51 -13.88
C PRO A 144 -12.73 -6.82 -12.62
N GLY A 145 -13.44 -7.02 -11.50
CA GLY A 145 -12.84 -7.32 -10.20
C GLY A 145 -12.34 -6.10 -9.42
N LEU A 146 -12.38 -4.90 -9.99
CA LEU A 146 -12.15 -3.64 -9.28
C LEU A 146 -13.47 -2.92 -9.04
N THR A 147 -13.54 -2.13 -7.97
CA THR A 147 -14.69 -1.29 -7.67
C THR A 147 -14.27 0.17 -7.73
N MET A 148 -15.03 0.96 -8.47
CA MET A 148 -14.87 2.40 -8.56
C MET A 148 -15.87 3.07 -7.61
N ALA A 149 -15.44 4.11 -6.93
CA ALA A 149 -16.34 5.01 -6.22
C ALA A 149 -15.93 6.45 -6.48
N TYR A 150 -16.88 7.37 -6.60
CA TYR A 150 -16.57 8.77 -6.87
C TYR A 150 -17.58 9.72 -6.20
N ARG A 151 -17.22 11.00 -6.19
CA ARG A 151 -18.11 12.10 -5.83
C ARG A 151 -18.03 13.19 -6.90
N GLY A 152 -19.18 13.55 -7.46
CA GLY A 152 -19.27 14.50 -8.59
C GLY A 152 -19.18 13.79 -9.95
N THR A 153 -18.58 14.42 -10.95
CA THR A 153 -18.50 13.89 -12.31
C THR A 153 -17.11 13.35 -12.62
N VAL A 154 -16.94 12.02 -12.61
CA VAL A 154 -15.72 11.33 -13.07
C VAL A 154 -16.12 10.24 -14.03
N SER A 155 -15.58 10.23 -15.25
CA SER A 155 -15.86 9.17 -16.21
C SER A 155 -15.06 7.90 -15.91
N SER A 156 -15.63 6.74 -16.20
CA SER A 156 -14.95 5.44 -16.08
C SER A 156 -13.66 5.40 -16.91
N GLU A 157 -13.64 6.05 -18.08
CA GLU A 157 -12.45 6.19 -18.92
C GLU A 157 -11.33 7.00 -18.23
N ALA A 158 -11.68 8.09 -17.55
CA ALA A 158 -10.69 8.87 -16.78
C ALA A 158 -10.14 8.04 -15.61
N ALA A 159 -11.00 7.30 -14.91
CA ALA A 159 -10.59 6.37 -13.86
C ALA A 159 -9.66 5.27 -14.40
N GLY A 160 -9.97 4.71 -15.58
CA GLY A 160 -9.14 3.73 -16.27
C GLY A 160 -7.75 4.28 -16.62
N ARG A 161 -7.64 5.53 -17.06
CA ARG A 161 -6.34 6.18 -17.32
C ARG A 161 -5.50 6.35 -16.06
N PHE A 162 -6.11 6.78 -14.94
CA PHE A 162 -5.39 6.87 -13.67
C PHE A 162 -4.98 5.49 -13.14
N LEU A 163 -5.83 4.47 -13.30
CA LEU A 163 -5.48 3.10 -12.95
C LEU A 163 -4.32 2.57 -13.81
N ALA A 164 -4.33 2.84 -15.11
CA ALA A 164 -3.25 2.45 -16.02
C ALA A 164 -1.92 3.10 -15.61
N ALA A 165 -1.93 4.40 -15.28
CA ALA A 165 -0.76 5.10 -14.76
C ALA A 165 -0.30 4.54 -13.41
N ALA A 166 -1.23 4.21 -12.50
CA ALA A 166 -0.90 3.57 -11.23
C ALA A 166 -0.27 2.18 -11.40
N ARG A 167 -0.64 1.43 -12.46
CA ARG A 167 -0.05 0.13 -12.77
C ARG A 167 1.38 0.20 -13.30
N LEU A 168 1.81 1.35 -13.83
CA LEU A 168 3.22 1.59 -14.16
C LEU A 168 4.07 1.65 -12.87
N VAL A 169 3.52 2.22 -11.79
CA VAL A 169 4.18 2.23 -10.47
C VAL A 169 4.30 0.80 -9.94
N ALA A 170 3.20 0.04 -9.94
CA ALA A 170 3.23 -1.37 -9.60
C ALA A 170 2.08 -2.13 -10.27
N PRO A 171 2.32 -3.30 -10.88
CA PRO A 171 1.28 -4.05 -11.61
C PRO A 171 0.05 -4.40 -10.77
N THR A 172 0.24 -4.66 -9.48
CA THR A 172 -0.83 -5.01 -8.54
C THR A 172 -1.21 -3.79 -7.68
N VAL A 173 -2.29 -3.13 -8.07
CA VAL A 173 -2.89 -2.00 -7.34
C VAL A 173 -4.04 -2.50 -6.46
N TYR A 174 -3.95 -2.25 -5.15
CA TYR A 174 -5.02 -2.58 -4.19
C TYR A 174 -5.96 -1.40 -3.95
N ARG A 175 -5.43 -0.17 -4.02
CA ARG A 175 -6.20 1.06 -3.84
C ARG A 175 -5.51 2.20 -4.58
N LEU A 176 -6.28 2.95 -5.34
CA LEU A 176 -5.96 4.26 -5.87
C LEU A 176 -7.03 5.24 -5.39
N SER A 177 -6.63 6.27 -4.65
CA SER A 177 -7.53 7.29 -4.11
C SER A 177 -7.01 8.66 -4.51
N ILE A 178 -7.86 9.43 -5.17
CA ILE A 178 -7.64 10.84 -5.50
C ILE A 178 -8.72 11.61 -4.75
N ARG A 179 -8.32 12.59 -3.94
CA ARG A 179 -9.25 13.39 -3.13
C ARG A 179 -8.89 14.86 -3.17
N ARG A 180 -9.90 15.71 -3.09
CA ARG A 180 -9.72 17.17 -2.91
C ARG A 180 -9.07 17.52 -1.57
N GLU A 181 -9.31 16.69 -0.55
CA GLU A 181 -8.74 16.83 0.79
C GLU A 181 -7.42 16.07 0.93
N ALA A 182 -6.48 16.62 1.71
CA ALA A 182 -5.22 15.94 1.99
C ALA A 182 -5.44 14.66 2.83
N PRO A 183 -4.72 13.56 2.54
CA PRO A 183 -3.78 13.38 1.43
C PRO A 183 -4.50 13.27 0.08
N HIS A 184 -4.04 14.06 -0.90
CA HIS A 184 -4.72 14.22 -2.19
C HIS A 184 -4.59 13.01 -3.09
N LEU A 185 -3.50 12.24 -2.97
CA LEU A 185 -3.25 11.05 -3.76
C LEU A 185 -2.76 9.93 -2.83
N ILE A 186 -3.45 8.81 -2.80
CA ILE A 186 -3.01 7.58 -2.13
C ILE A 186 -2.99 6.45 -3.15
N LEU A 187 -1.84 5.79 -3.28
CA LEU A 187 -1.68 4.56 -4.03
C LEU A 187 -1.20 3.46 -3.09
N THR A 188 -1.96 2.38 -2.98
CA THR A 188 -1.59 1.18 -2.21
C THR A 188 -1.40 0.01 -3.17
N VAL A 189 -0.24 -0.62 -3.11
CA VAL A 189 0.19 -1.65 -4.05
C VAL A 189 0.81 -2.85 -3.33
N ALA A 190 0.96 -3.97 -4.04
CA ALA A 190 1.78 -5.08 -3.58
C ALA A 190 3.26 -4.64 -3.54
N PRO A 191 4.02 -4.90 -2.44
CA PRO A 191 5.41 -4.52 -2.41
C PRO A 191 6.25 -5.39 -3.37
N PRO A 192 7.21 -4.80 -4.08
CA PRO A 192 8.00 -5.47 -5.12
C PRO A 192 9.17 -6.29 -4.54
N PHE A 193 8.89 -7.25 -3.66
CA PHE A 193 9.93 -8.00 -2.96
C PHE A 193 10.83 -8.88 -3.83
N ALA A 194 10.39 -9.18 -5.06
CA ALA A 194 11.09 -10.05 -6.01
C ALA A 194 11.34 -9.37 -7.36
N SER A 195 11.24 -8.03 -7.42
CA SER A 195 11.35 -7.33 -8.70
C SER A 195 12.80 -7.10 -9.10
N ASP A 196 13.12 -7.35 -10.37
CA ASP A 196 14.29 -6.79 -11.07
C ASP A 196 14.06 -5.32 -11.47
N GLY A 197 12.89 -4.76 -11.14
CA GLY A 197 12.51 -3.39 -11.45
C GLY A 197 13.31 -2.36 -10.65
N SER A 198 13.45 -1.16 -11.20
CA SER A 198 14.14 -0.04 -10.57
C SER A 198 13.20 0.73 -9.64
N SER A 199 13.62 0.96 -8.39
CA SER A 199 12.88 1.83 -7.46
C SER A 199 12.85 3.28 -7.95
N THR A 200 13.90 3.74 -8.65
CA THR A 200 13.93 5.03 -9.34
C THR A 200 12.85 5.14 -10.40
N ALA A 201 12.67 4.12 -11.23
CA ALA A 201 11.59 4.10 -12.22
C ALA A 201 10.21 4.16 -11.55
N MET A 202 10.01 3.36 -10.49
CA MET A 202 8.78 3.39 -9.70
C MET A 202 8.47 4.77 -9.10
N MET A 203 9.49 5.46 -8.55
CA MET A 203 9.31 6.83 -8.02
C MET A 203 9.01 7.84 -9.12
N ALA A 204 9.63 7.70 -10.30
CA ALA A 204 9.35 8.53 -11.46
C ALA A 204 7.93 8.31 -12.00
N ASP A 205 7.45 7.07 -12.05
CA ASP A 205 6.07 6.74 -12.45
C ASP A 205 5.06 7.24 -11.42
N TRP A 206 5.38 7.16 -10.13
CA TRP A 206 4.57 7.76 -9.07
C TRP A 206 4.45 9.28 -9.22
N ARG A 207 5.56 9.97 -9.53
CA ARG A 207 5.54 11.41 -9.80
C ARG A 207 4.70 11.75 -11.04
N ARG A 208 4.83 10.98 -12.11
CA ARG A 208 4.01 11.15 -13.33
C ARG A 208 2.51 10.95 -13.06
N LEU A 209 2.15 9.98 -12.22
CA LEU A 209 0.75 9.84 -11.75
C LEU A 209 0.30 11.10 -10.99
N ALA A 210 1.15 11.65 -10.12
CA ALA A 210 0.84 12.89 -9.40
C ALA A 210 0.69 14.11 -10.33
N GLU A 211 1.49 14.21 -11.39
CA GLU A 211 1.40 15.24 -12.43
C GLU A 211 0.05 15.16 -13.15
N MET A 212 -0.33 13.96 -13.61
CA MET A 212 -1.61 13.71 -14.28
C MET A 212 -2.83 14.08 -13.44
N VAL A 213 -2.74 13.95 -12.11
CA VAL A 213 -3.81 14.29 -11.17
C VAL A 213 -3.97 15.81 -11.00
N VAL A 214 -2.89 16.59 -11.16
CA VAL A 214 -2.92 18.06 -11.03
C VAL A 214 -3.33 18.77 -12.32
N GLU A 215 -3.12 18.16 -13.47
CA GLU A 215 -3.49 18.72 -14.79
C GLU A 215 -5.01 18.71 -15.07
N ARG A 216 -5.83 18.23 -14.13
CA ARG A 216 -7.29 18.07 -14.21
C ARG A 216 -7.99 18.82 -13.08
#